data_AF-A0A7Y3MUA1-F1
#
_entry.id   AF-A0A7Y3MUA1-F1
#
_cell.length_a   1.000
_cell.length_b   1.000
_cell.length_c   1.000
_cell.angle_alpha   90.00
_cell.angle_beta   90.00
_cell.angle_gamma   90.00
#
_symmetry.space_group_name_H-M   'P 1'
#
loop_
_entity.id
_entity.type
_entity.pdbx_description
1 polymer ?
#
loop_
_entity_poly.entity_id
_entity_poly.type
_entity_poly.pdbx_seq_one_letter_code
_entity_poly.pdbx_strand_id
1 'polypeptide(L)' 'MVHVAPLPGTPRAMDPMTDVIERAVTDARTLADAGFDALLIENMHDVPYLRRTVGPEIVAAMTAVGVAI' A
#
# COMPACT_ATOMS: atom_id res chain seq x y z
N MET A 1 0.17 11.55 1.19
CA MET A 1 0.70 10.21 1.52
C MET A 1 -0.31 9.18 1.08
N VAL A 2 0.13 8.11 0.45
CA VAL A 2 -0.70 7.00 0.00
C VAL A 2 -0.60 5.90 1.03
N HIS A 3 -1.67 5.68 1.78
CA HIS A 3 -1.76 4.58 2.73
C HIS A 3 -2.38 3.38 2.03
N VAL A 4 -1.58 2.32 1.84
CA VAL A 4 -2.09 1.10 1.21
C VAL A 4 -3.05 0.37 2.16
N ALA A 5 -4.01 -0.35 1.58
CA ALA A 5 -4.86 -1.28 2.33
C ALA A 5 -4.01 -2.38 2.99
N PRO A 6 -4.54 -3.14 3.97
CA PRO A 6 -3.81 -4.20 4.63
C PRO A 6 -3.24 -5.21 3.61
N LEU A 7 -1.93 -5.44 3.66
CA LEU A 7 -1.22 -6.24 2.66
C LEU A 7 -1.28 -7.74 2.97
N PRO A 8 -1.11 -8.62 1.96
CA PRO A 8 -0.99 -10.06 2.19
C PRO A 8 0.01 -10.39 3.31
N GLY A 9 -0.29 -11.40 4.11
CA GLY A 9 0.51 -11.77 5.29
C GLY A 9 0.15 -11.00 6.56
N THR A 10 -0.70 -9.98 6.47
CA THR A 10 -1.16 -9.20 7.64
C THR A 10 -2.54 -9.65 8.09
N PRO A 11 -2.92 -9.47 9.38
CA PRO A 11 -4.14 -10.09 9.89
C PRO A 11 -5.44 -9.51 9.32
N ARG A 12 -5.39 -8.33 8.71
CA ARG A 12 -6.56 -7.67 8.07
C ARG A 12 -6.52 -7.72 6.55
N ALA A 13 -5.60 -8.48 5.96
CA ALA A 13 -5.55 -8.67 4.52
C ALA A 13 -6.81 -9.41 4.04
N MET A 14 -7.69 -8.69 3.33
CA MET A 14 -8.94 -9.24 2.80
C MET A 14 -9.10 -8.99 1.30
N ASP A 15 -8.42 -7.97 0.78
CA ASP A 15 -8.58 -7.54 -0.60
C ASP A 15 -7.59 -8.26 -1.53
N PRO A 16 -7.98 -8.56 -2.78
CA PRO A 16 -7.02 -9.01 -3.78
C PRO A 16 -6.03 -7.89 -4.11
N MET A 17 -4.80 -8.27 -4.48
CA MET A 17 -3.73 -7.29 -4.74
C MET A 17 -4.07 -6.28 -5.85
N THR A 18 -4.92 -6.65 -6.81
CA THR A 18 -5.42 -5.73 -7.84
C THR A 18 -6.14 -4.54 -7.24
N ASP A 19 -7.03 -4.78 -6.27
CA ASP A 19 -7.88 -3.76 -5.66
C ASP A 19 -7.05 -2.84 -4.76
N VAL A 20 -6.06 -3.41 -4.06
CA VAL A 20 -5.08 -2.65 -3.27
C VAL A 20 -4.31 -1.67 -4.16
N ILE A 21 -3.85 -2.13 -5.34
CA ILE A 21 -3.10 -1.31 -6.30
C ILE A 21 -4.00 -0.23 -6.90
N GLU A 22 -5.20 -0.59 -7.37
CA GLU A 22 -6.14 0.37 -7.98
C GLU A 22 -6.49 1.50 -7.01
N ARG A 23 -6.72 1.17 -5.74
CA ARG A 23 -6.97 2.15 -4.69
C ARG A 23 -5.75 3.05 -4.46
N ALA A 24 -4.56 2.48 -4.35
CA ALA A 24 -3.33 3.24 -4.17
C ALA A 24 -3.03 4.20 -5.35
N VAL A 25 -3.25 3.76 -6.58
CA VAL A 25 -3.11 4.58 -7.80
C VAL A 25 -4.14 5.71 -7.81
N THR A 26 -5.37 5.43 -7.40
CA THR A 26 -6.43 6.47 -7.30
C THR A 26 -6.06 7.55 -6.29
N ASP A 27 -5.57 7.16 -5.12
CA ASP A 27 -5.11 8.10 -4.08
C ASP A 27 -3.88 8.90 -4.56
N ALA A 28 -2.92 8.24 -5.22
CA ALA A 28 -1.74 8.89 -5.80
C ALA A 28 -2.10 9.95 -6.84
N ARG A 29 -3.00 9.62 -7.78
CA ARG A 29 -3.50 10.57 -8.79
C ARG A 29 -4.21 11.75 -8.14
N THR A 30 -5.06 11.49 -7.14
CA THR A 30 -5.77 12.55 -6.41
C THR A 30 -4.79 13.53 -5.76
N LEU A 31 -3.70 13.04 -5.18
CA LEU A 31 -2.64 13.89 -4.61
C LEU A 31 -1.87 14.64 -5.70
N ALA A 32 -1.53 13.99 -6.81
CA ALA A 32 -0.86 14.66 -7.92
C ALA A 32 -1.73 15.79 -8.52
N ASP A 33 -3.01 15.53 -8.76
CA ASP A 33 -3.98 16.49 -9.30
C ASP A 33 -4.23 17.67 -8.34
N ALA A 34 -4.07 17.43 -7.03
CA ALA A 34 -4.12 18.48 -6.00
C ALA A 34 -2.84 19.33 -5.93
N GLY A 35 -1.81 19.04 -6.74
CA GLY A 35 -0.60 19.83 -6.86
C GLY A 35 0.52 19.46 -5.87
N PHE A 36 0.51 18.25 -5.31
CA PHE A 36 1.62 17.77 -4.48
C PHE A 36 2.83 17.37 -5.34
N ASP A 37 4.02 17.88 -4.99
CA ASP A 37 5.26 17.62 -5.74
C ASP A 37 5.84 16.21 -5.52
N ALA A 38 5.45 15.54 -4.45
CA ALA A 38 6.00 14.25 -4.06
C ALA A 38 4.96 13.36 -3.36
N LEU A 39 5.15 12.04 -3.51
CA LEU A 39 4.33 11.02 -2.89
C LEU A 39 5.19 10.17 -1.95
N LEU A 40 4.57 9.75 -0.85
CA LEU A 40 5.10 8.74 0.08
C LEU A 40 4.10 7.59 0.15
N ILE A 41 4.58 6.35 0.06
CA ILE A 41 3.77 5.13 0.12
C ILE A 41 4.04 4.46 1.47
N GLU A 42 2.99 4.11 2.20
CA GLU A 42 3.09 3.54 3.56
C GLU A 42 2.05 2.44 3.80
N ASN A 43 2.46 1.34 4.42
CA ASN A 43 1.61 0.22 4.84
C ASN A 43 1.03 0.41 6.25
N MET A 44 0.46 1.58 6.51
CA MET A 44 -0.11 1.95 7.83
C MET A 44 -1.26 1.03 8.27
N HIS A 45 -1.89 0.32 7.32
CA HIS A 45 -3.03 -0.56 7.60
C HIS A 45 -2.67 -2.03 7.81
N ASP A 46 -1.39 -2.39 7.90
CA ASP A 46 -0.91 -3.72 8.27
C ASP A 46 -1.15 -4.02 9.77
N VAL A 47 -2.41 -3.90 10.21
CA VAL A 47 -2.79 -3.91 11.62
C VAL A 47 -3.57 -5.17 11.99
N PRO A 48 -3.34 -5.74 13.20
CA PRO A 48 -2.26 -5.40 14.12
C PRO A 48 -0.87 -5.70 13.53
N TYR A 49 0.10 -4.85 13.87
CA TYR A 49 1.44 -4.93 13.31
C TYR A 49 2.13 -6.24 13.66
N LEU A 50 2.74 -6.85 12.64
CA LEU A 50 3.59 -8.02 12.82
C LEU A 50 4.80 -7.65 13.68
N ARG A 51 5.09 -8.46 14.70
CA ARG A 51 6.25 -8.26 15.58
C ARG A 51 7.41 -9.11 15.10
N ARG A 52 8.58 -8.48 14.95
CA ARG A 52 9.90 -9.08 14.65
C ARG A 52 10.07 -9.65 13.25
N THR A 53 9.08 -10.39 12.74
CA THR A 53 9.15 -11.03 11.43
C THR A 53 8.07 -10.47 10.52
N VAL A 54 8.49 -9.90 9.39
CA VAL A 54 7.63 -9.40 8.32
C VAL A 54 7.86 -10.31 7.12
N GLY A 55 6.79 -10.85 6.54
CA GLY A 55 6.90 -11.78 5.41
C GLY A 55 7.32 -11.08 4.11
N PRO A 56 7.98 -11.79 3.19
CA PRO A 56 8.41 -11.24 1.89
C PRO A 56 7.24 -10.73 1.05
N GLU A 57 6.03 -11.24 1.27
CA GLU A 57 4.80 -10.80 0.62
C GLU A 57 4.50 -9.31 0.82
N ILE A 58 4.86 -8.73 1.98
CA ILE A 58 4.66 -7.31 2.27
C ILE A 58 5.62 -6.45 1.43
N VAL A 59 6.89 -6.86 1.32
CA VAL A 59 7.89 -6.18 0.47
C VAL A 59 7.51 -6.28 -1.00
N ALA A 60 7.07 -7.46 -1.44
CA ALA A 60 6.61 -7.68 -2.81
C ALA A 60 5.37 -6.83 -3.14
N ALA A 61 4.40 -6.76 -2.23
CA ALA A 61 3.20 -5.96 -2.39
C ALA A 61 3.50 -4.45 -2.44
N MET A 62 4.34 -3.94 -1.53
CA MET A 62 4.79 -2.55 -1.56
C MET A 62 5.55 -2.20 -2.84
N THR A 63 6.38 -3.12 -3.33
CA THR A 63 7.09 -2.96 -4.61
C THR A 63 6.11 -2.90 -5.78
N ALA A 64 5.10 -3.78 -5.82
CA ALA A 64 4.08 -3.77 -6.86
C ALA A 64 3.27 -2.45 -6.87
N VAL A 65 2.89 -1.95 -5.69
CA VAL A 65 2.24 -0.64 -5.56
C VAL A 65 3.16 0.48 -6.07
N GLY A 66 4.43 0.47 -5.66
CA GLY A 66 5.40 1.49 -6.09
C GLY A 66 5.73 1.47 -7.59
N VAL A 67 5.57 0.33 -8.27
CA VAL A 67 5.72 0.24 -9.74
C VAL A 67 4.47 0.74 -10.47
N ALA A 68 3.30 0.67 -9.85
CA ALA A 68 2.03 1.05 -10.46
C ALA A 68 1.72 2.56 -10.34
N ILE A 69 2.28 3.24 -9.34
CA ILE A 69 2.19 4.69 -9.10
C ILE A 69 3.30 5.40 -9.89
#